data_AF-A0A3P8UV47-F1
#
_entry.id   AF-A0A3P8UV47-F1
#
_cell.length_a   1.000
_cell.length_b   1.000
_cell.length_c   1.000
_cell.angle_alpha   90.00
_cell.angle_beta   90.00
_cell.angle_gamma   90.00
#
_symmetry.space_group_name_H-M   'P 1'
#
loop_
_entity.id
_entity.type
_entity.pdbx_description
1 polymer ?
#
loop_
_entity_poly.entity_id
_entity_poly.type
_entity_poly.pdbx_seq_one_letter_code
_entity_poly.pdbx_strand_id
1 'polypeptide(L)' 'MDCEHRELPAGQRRAAVVSEGAIGQELRMPKSTVHSIIVKYRLSNTVENLPRNGRPKKPSLIPRVV' A
#
# COMPACT_ATOMS: atom_id res chain seq x y z
N MET A 1 21.85 20.88 -5.62
CA MET A 1 20.49 20.98 -5.01
C MET A 1 20.16 19.58 -4.57
N ASP A 2 20.84 19.19 -3.52
CA ASP A 2 21.05 17.81 -3.13
C ASP A 2 20.02 17.56 -2.03
N CYS A 3 18.99 16.79 -2.34
CA CYS A 3 17.95 16.44 -1.38
C CYS A 3 18.58 15.50 -0.33
N GLU A 4 18.95 16.06 0.81
CA GLU A 4 19.48 15.33 1.97
C GLU A 4 18.50 14.21 2.39
N HIS A 5 18.94 12.97 2.22
CA HIS A 5 18.26 11.77 2.69
C HIS A 5 18.43 11.67 4.21
N ARG A 6 17.52 12.29 4.95
CA ARG A 6 17.51 12.21 6.42
C ARG A 6 16.89 10.89 6.85
N GLU A 7 17.75 9.89 7.05
CA GLU A 7 17.34 8.59 7.60
C GLU A 7 16.82 8.77 9.03
N LEU A 8 15.53 8.51 9.22
CA LEU A 8 14.90 8.53 10.53
C LEU A 8 15.32 7.26 11.30
N PRO A 9 15.73 7.37 12.58
CA PRO A 9 16.16 6.21 13.34
C PRO A 9 15.00 5.22 13.53
N ALA A 10 15.30 3.94 13.30
CA ALA A 10 14.41 2.78 13.49
C ALA A 10 14.07 2.58 14.98
N GLY A 11 13.32 3.51 15.55
CA GLY A 11 12.62 3.33 16.81
C GLY A 11 11.38 2.49 16.52
N GLN A 12 11.46 1.19 16.83
CA GLN A 12 10.34 0.26 16.90
C GLN A 12 9.25 0.85 17.81
N ARG A 13 8.40 1.74 17.25
CA ARG A 13 7.16 2.15 17.90
C ARG A 13 6.34 0.88 18.03
N ARG A 14 6.08 0.43 19.26
CA ARG A 14 5.00 -0.52 19.52
C ARG A 14 3.74 0.15 18.97
N ALA A 15 3.39 -0.18 17.73
CA ALA A 15 2.18 0.29 17.12
C ALA A 15 1.07 -0.20 18.04
N ALA A 16 0.33 0.73 18.63
CA ALA A 16 -0.96 0.39 19.21
C ALA A 16 -1.71 -0.45 18.17
N VAL A 17 -2.40 -1.49 18.60
CA VAL A 17 -3.20 -2.31 17.68
C VAL A 17 -4.39 -1.46 17.24
N VAL A 18 -4.17 -0.59 16.25
CA VAL A 18 -5.19 0.27 15.66
C VAL A 18 -5.91 -0.56 14.61
N SER A 19 -7.24 -0.60 14.69
CA SER A 19 -8.07 -1.31 13.71
C SER A 19 -8.07 -0.56 12.37
N GLU A 20 -8.21 -1.28 11.25
CA GLU A 20 -8.32 -0.66 9.91
C GLU A 20 -9.46 0.38 9.83
N GLY A 21 -10.53 0.17 10.60
CA GLY A 21 -11.66 1.11 10.68
C GLY A 21 -11.29 2.44 11.32
N ALA A 22 -10.51 2.41 12.42
CA ALA A 22 -10.02 3.62 13.07
C ALA A 22 -9.06 4.39 12.15
N ILE A 23 -8.17 3.69 11.44
CA ILE A 23 -7.28 4.28 10.43
C ILE A 23 -8.10 4.95 9.31
N GLY A 24 -9.12 4.25 8.80
CA GLY A 24 -9.99 4.79 7.77
C GLY A 24 -10.73 6.05 8.20
N GLN A 25 -11.23 6.08 9.44
CA GLN A 25 -11.91 7.25 10.00
C GLN A 25 -10.97 8.46 10.13
N GLU A 26 -9.77 8.26 10.66
CA GLU A 26 -8.76 9.31 10.83
C GLU A 26 -8.31 9.90 9.49
N LEU A 27 -8.02 9.03 8.51
CA LEU A 27 -7.55 9.43 7.19
C LEU A 27 -8.69 9.81 6.22
N ARG A 28 -9.95 9.73 6.66
CA ARG A 28 -11.16 9.90 5.82
C ARG A 28 -11.13 9.00 4.58
N MET A 29 -10.63 7.78 4.75
CA MET A 29 -10.57 6.75 3.72
C MET A 29 -11.56 5.62 4.00
N PRO A 30 -12.17 5.02 2.97
CA PRO A 30 -12.93 3.79 3.15
C PRO A 30 -12.06 2.68 3.75
N LYS A 31 -12.64 1.87 4.64
CA LYS A 31 -11.96 0.69 5.20
C LYS A 31 -11.37 -0.22 4.11
N SER A 32 -12.08 -0.40 3.00
CA SER A 32 -11.61 -1.19 1.86
C SER A 32 -10.33 -0.64 1.21
N THR A 33 -10.17 0.69 1.18
CA THR A 33 -8.96 1.35 0.69
C THR A 33 -7.80 1.10 1.64
N VAL A 34 -8.01 1.29 2.95
CA VAL A 34 -7.00 0.98 3.98
C VAL A 34 -6.56 -0.48 3.89
N HIS A 35 -7.51 -1.40 3.81
CA HIS A 35 -7.24 -2.83 3.65
C HIS A 35 -6.41 -3.12 2.39
N SER A 36 -6.78 -2.53 1.25
CA SER A 36 -6.06 -2.69 -0.02
C SER A 36 -4.62 -2.17 0.05
N ILE A 37 -4.41 -1.05 0.74
CA ILE A 37 -3.06 -0.47 0.96
C ILE A 37 -2.22 -1.41 1.84
N ILE A 38 -2.77 -1.93 2.94
CA ILE A 38 -2.08 -2.86 3.84
C ILE A 38 -1.70 -4.14 3.09
N VAL A 39 -2.64 -4.73 2.33
CA VAL A 39 -2.39 -5.92 1.52
C VAL A 39 -1.29 -5.65 0.49
N LYS A 40 -1.37 -4.52 -0.25
CA LYS A 40 -0.33 -4.13 -1.21
C LYS A 40 1.03 -4.01 -0.52
N TYR A 41 1.11 -3.29 0.60
CA TYR A 41 2.36 -3.12 1.33
C TYR A 41 2.93 -4.45 1.84
N ARG A 42 2.10 -5.37 2.35
CA ARG A 42 2.57 -6.69 2.77
C ARG A 42 3.12 -7.53 1.62
N LEU A 43 2.57 -7.39 0.41
CA LEU A 43 2.99 -8.13 -0.76
C LEU A 43 4.26 -7.55 -1.40
N SER A 44 4.36 -6.22 -1.53
CA SER A 44 5.43 -5.56 -2.27
C SER A 44 6.38 -4.70 -1.42
N ASN A 45 6.16 -4.59 -0.12
CA ASN A 45 6.85 -3.66 0.80
C ASN A 45 6.84 -2.19 0.34
N THR A 46 5.91 -1.84 -0.57
CA THR A 46 5.71 -0.48 -1.07
C THR A 46 4.26 -0.27 -1.46
N VAL A 47 3.78 0.95 -1.23
CA VAL A 47 2.47 1.44 -1.71
C VAL A 47 2.61 2.34 -2.92
N GLU A 48 3.84 2.66 -3.34
CA GLU A 48 4.09 3.45 -4.53
C GLU A 48 3.60 2.72 -5.78
N ASN A 49 3.27 3.50 -6.80
CA ASN A 49 2.93 2.92 -8.09
C ASN A 49 4.22 2.42 -8.73
N LEU A 50 4.32 1.10 -8.90
CA LEU A 50 5.45 0.51 -9.62
C LEU A 50 5.52 1.16 -11.01
N PRO A 51 6.70 1.60 -11.47
CA PRO A 51 6.84 2.14 -12.80
C PRO A 51 6.31 1.11 -13.80
N ARG A 52 5.27 1.51 -14.54
CA ARG A 52 4.67 0.69 -15.58
C ARG A 52 5.60 0.71 -16.78
N ASN A 53 6.62 -0.15 -16.76
CA ASN A 53 7.47 -0.35 -17.92
C ASN A 53 6.66 -1.10 -18.98
N GLY A 54 6.15 -0.36 -19.97
CA GLY A 54 5.39 -0.88 -21.10
C GLY A 54 3.89 -0.63 -21.03
N ARG A 55 3.20 -1.03 -22.10
CA ARG A 55 1.74 -0.91 -22.24
C ARG A 55 1.04 -1.73 -21.15
N PRO A 56 0.01 -1.20 -20.48
CA PRO A 56 -0.83 -1.99 -19.59
C PRO A 56 -1.29 -3.27 -20.31
N LYS A 57 -0.90 -4.44 -19.81
CA LYS A 57 -1.45 -5.69 -20.32
C LYS A 57 -2.94 -5.66 -20.00
N LYS A 58 -3.79 -5.79 -21.02
CA LYS A 58 -5.20 -6.10 -20.81
C LYS A 58 -5.23 -7.29 -19.86
N PRO A 59 -6.03 -7.29 -18.77
CA PRO A 59 -6.20 -8.49 -17.98
C PRO A 59 -6.62 -9.58 -18.96
N SER A 60 -5.73 -10.54 -19.20
CA SER A 60 -6.07 -11.73 -19.96
C SER A 60 -7.30 -12.27 -19.28
N LEU A 61 -8.41 -12.36 -20.02
CA LEU A 61 -9.60 -13.10 -19.65
C LEU A 61 -9.11 -14.39 -18.99
N ILE A 62 -9.13 -14.45 -17.66
CA ILE A 62 -8.94 -15.70 -16.95
C ILE A 62 -10.14 -16.52 -17.42
N PRO A 63 -9.96 -17.63 -18.17
CA PRO A 63 -11.09 -18.46 -18.52
C PRO A 63 -11.68 -18.90 -17.19
N ARG A 64 -12.93 -18.49 -16.92
CA ARG A 64 -13.70 -19.12 -15.86
C ARG A 64 -13.87 -20.56 -16.35
N VAL A 65 -13.12 -21.48 -15.77
CA VAL A 65 -13.39 -22.91 -15.90
C VAL A 65 -14.76 -23.10 -15.25
N VAL A 66 -15.77 -23.26 -16.10
CA VAL A 66 -17.08 -23.79 -15.73
C VAL A 66 -17.05 -25.31 -15.79
#